data_AF-A0A961BJP6-F1
#
_entry.id   AF-A0A961BJP6-F1
#
_cell.length_a   1.000
_cell.length_b   1.000
_cell.length_c   1.000
_cell.angle_alpha   90.00
_cell.angle_beta   90.00
_cell.angle_gamma   90.00
#
_symmetry.space_group_name_H-M   'P 1'
#
loop_
_entity.id
_entity.type
_entity.pdbx_description
1 polymer ?
#
loop_
_entity_poly.entity_id
_entity_poly.type
_entity_poly.pdbx_seq_one_letter_code
_entity_poly.pdbx_strand_id
1 'polypeptide(L)' 'SQGLAGNKLLFVGIAAELCLILLIVYTPWGNAVFGTAPIAKDVWGLLLPFAFAMIVLEELRKWACRRRARVPEARP' A
#
# COMPACT_ATOMS: atom_id res chain seq x y z
N SER A 1 5.29 10.69 -17.06
CA SER A 1 5.32 10.85 -15.59
C SER A 1 3.91 11.09 -15.08
N GLN A 2 3.09 10.05 -14.95
CA GLN A 2 1.83 10.18 -14.22
C GLN A 2 2.18 10.09 -12.74
N GLY A 3 2.25 11.26 -12.09
CA GLY A 3 2.64 11.39 -10.70
C GLY A 3 1.76 10.53 -9.81
N LEU A 4 2.29 10.21 -8.63
CA LEU A 4 1.61 9.49 -7.56
C LEU A 4 0.23 10.09 -7.19
N ALA A 5 -0.09 11.32 -7.63
CA ALA A 5 -1.36 12.03 -7.44
C ALA A 5 -2.27 12.11 -8.70
N GLY A 6 -1.84 11.59 -9.87
CA GLY A 6 -2.55 11.80 -11.14
C GLY A 6 -3.74 10.86 -11.35
N ASN A 7 -3.72 9.67 -10.75
CA ASN A 7 -4.76 8.67 -10.95
C ASN A 7 -5.64 8.55 -9.69
N LYS A 8 -6.66 9.42 -9.58
CA LYS A 8 -7.66 9.35 -8.49
C LYS A 8 -8.30 7.97 -8.36
N LEU A 9 -8.44 7.24 -9.48
CA LEU A 9 -9.00 5.89 -9.50
C LEU A 9 -8.15 4.89 -8.71
N LEU A 10 -6.82 5.07 -8.69
CA LEU A 10 -5.91 4.23 -7.89
C LEU A 10 -6.18 4.41 -6.40
N PHE A 11 -6.30 5.66 -5.92
CA PHE A 11 -6.61 5.93 -4.52
C PHE A 11 -8.01 5.46 -4.12
N VAL A 12 -8.99 5.58 -5.01
CA VAL A 12 -10.35 5.06 -4.78
C VAL A 12 -10.32 3.53 -4.66
N GLY A 13 -9.56 2.85 -5.51
CA GLY A 13 -9.36 1.40 -5.41
C GLY A 13 -8.73 0.99 -4.07
N ILE A 14 -7.62 1.64 -3.69
CA ILE A 14 -6.95 1.37 -2.41
C ILE A 14 -7.90 1.63 -1.22
N ALA A 15 -8.65 2.73 -1.25
CA ALA A 15 -9.60 3.04 -0.19
C ALA A 15 -10.73 2.00 -0.11
N ALA A 16 -11.26 1.56 -1.26
CA ALA A 16 -12.29 0.53 -1.32
C ALA A 16 -11.78 -0.82 -0.77
N GLU A 17 -10.56 -1.23 -1.13
CA GLU A 17 -9.95 -2.45 -0.59
C GLU A 17 -9.73 -2.36 0.92
N LEU A 18 -9.19 -1.24 1.42
CA LEU A 18 -9.02 -1.02 2.85
C LEU A 18 -10.35 -1.07 3.60
N CYS A 19 -11.40 -0.41 3.07
CA CYS A 19 -12.74 -0.46 3.65
C CYS A 19 -13.30 -1.89 3.66
N LEU A 20 -13.10 -2.65 2.59
CA LEU A 20 -13.56 -4.04 2.51
C LEU A 20 -12.83 -4.93 3.52
N ILE A 21 -11.50 -4.79 3.65
CA ILE A 21 -10.70 -5.52 4.64
C ILE A 21 -11.17 -5.18 6.07
N LEU A 22 -11.37 -3.89 6.37
CA LEU A 22 -11.88 -3.46 7.66
C LEU A 22 -13.30 -4.02 7.93
N LEU A 23 -14.18 -4.01 6.92
CA LEU A 23 -15.51 -4.59 7.05
C LEU A 23 -15.42 -6.08 7.37
N ILE A 24 -14.55 -6.84 6.70
CA ILE A 24 -14.37 -8.27 6.95
C ILE A 24 -13.84 -8.52 8.37
N VAL A 25 -12.79 -7.80 8.78
CA VAL A 25 -12.12 -8.00 10.07
C VAL A 25 -12.95 -7.52 11.27
N TYR A 26 -13.78 -6.49 11.09
CA TYR A 26 -14.60 -5.94 12.18
C TYR A 26 -16.05 -6.43 12.17
N THR A 27 -16.49 -7.14 11.13
CA THR A 27 -17.83 -7.76 11.10
C THR A 27 -17.78 -9.20 11.62
N PRO A 28 -18.71 -9.64 12.48
CA PRO A 28 -18.74 -11.00 13.02
C PRO A 28 -18.81 -12.09 11.94
N TRP A 29 -19.56 -11.83 10.85
CA TRP A 29 -19.67 -12.75 9.72
C TRP A 29 -18.36 -12.92 8.95
N GLY A 30 -17.62 -11.83 8.73
CA GLY A 30 -16.32 -11.89 8.05
C GLY A 30 -15.29 -12.67 8.86
N ASN A 31 -15.21 -12.42 10.16
CA ASN A 31 -14.37 -13.20 11.07
C ASN A 31 -14.76 -14.68 11.13
N ALA A 32 -16.05 -14.99 11.09
CA ALA A 32 -16.53 -16.38 11.10
C ALA A 32 -16.21 -17.14 9.80
N VAL A 33 -16.30 -16.47 8.63
CA VAL A 33 -16.04 -17.08 7.32
C VAL A 33 -14.54 -17.25 7.06
N PHE A 34 -13.72 -16.27 7.43
CA PHE A 34 -12.28 -16.28 7.16
C PHE A 34 -11.44 -16.79 8.34
N GLY A 35 -12.06 -17.08 9.49
CA GLY A 35 -11.36 -17.49 10.71
C GLY A 35 -10.45 -16.41 11.29
N THR A 36 -10.66 -15.15 10.92
CA THR A 36 -9.86 -14.01 11.39
C THR A 36 -10.35 -13.55 12.76
N ALA A 37 -9.42 -13.12 13.62
CA ALA A 37 -9.75 -12.45 14.87
C ALA A 37 -9.69 -10.92 14.68
N PRO A 38 -10.55 -10.14 15.35
CA PRO A 38 -10.47 -8.68 15.29
C PRO A 38 -9.07 -8.23 15.72
N ILE A 39 -8.44 -7.37 14.91
CA ILE A 39 -7.07 -6.90 15.17
C ILE A 39 -7.07 -6.10 16.48
N ALA A 40 -6.36 -6.62 17.48
CA ALA A 40 -6.17 -5.94 18.75
C ALA A 40 -5.41 -4.62 18.54
N LYS A 41 -5.76 -3.58 19.33
CA LYS A 41 -5.17 -2.24 19.21
C LYS A 41 -3.65 -2.24 19.34
N ASP A 42 -3.09 -3.17 20.11
CA ASP A 42 -1.64 -3.29 20.30
C ASP A 42 -0.91 -3.74 19.02
N VAL A 43 -1.58 -4.54 18.18
CA VAL A 43 -1.03 -5.01 16.90
C VAL A 43 -0.96 -3.87 15.88
N TRP A 44 -1.86 -2.89 15.96
CA TRP A 44 -1.79 -1.69 15.12
C TRP A 44 -0.49 -0.90 15.36
N GLY A 45 -0.01 -0.86 16.61
CA GLY A 45 1.26 -0.23 16.95
C GLY A 45 2.47 -0.86 16.25
N LEU A 46 2.41 -2.17 15.97
CA LEU A 46 3.42 -2.88 15.18
C LEU A 46 3.16 -2.75 13.67
N LEU A 47 1.91 -2.84 13.22
CA LEU A 47 1.56 -2.79 11.79
C LEU A 47 1.88 -1.44 11.14
N LEU A 48 1.54 -0.33 11.80
CA LEU A 48 1.74 1.02 11.26
C LEU A 48 3.19 1.34 10.87
N PRO A 49 4.22 1.10 11.71
CA PRO A 49 5.60 1.37 11.32
C PRO A 49 6.06 0.48 10.16
N PHE A 50 5.62 -0.78 10.08
CA PHE A 50 5.91 -1.64 8.94
C PHE A 50 5.23 -1.18 7.66
N ALA A 51 3.96 -0.78 7.72
CA ALA A 51 3.23 -0.21 6.58
C ALA A 51 3.91 1.07 6.08
N PHE A 52 4.34 1.95 7.00
CA PHE A 52 5.09 3.15 6.67
C PHE A 52 6.45 2.82 6.04
N ALA A 53 7.20 1.88 6.62
CA ALA A 53 8.48 1.43 6.08
C ALA A 53 8.33 0.87 4.65
N MET A 54 7.25 0.13 4.38
CA MET A 54 6.96 -0.39 3.04
C MET A 54 6.72 0.74 2.02
N ILE A 55 5.96 1.77 2.39
CA ILE A 55 5.73 2.95 1.52
C ILE A 55 7.05 3.66 1.21
N VAL A 56 7.88 3.89 2.24
CA VAL A 56 9.20 4.52 2.08
C VAL A 56 10.10 3.68 1.15
N LEU A 57 10.12 2.36 1.35
CA LEU A 57 10.90 1.45 0.53
C LEU A 57 10.44 1.45 -0.93
N GLU A 58 9.13 1.47 -1.17
CA GLU A 58 8.56 1.50 -2.52
C GLU A 58 8.89 2.81 -3.24
N GLU A 59 8.86 3.96 -2.55
CA GLU A 59 9.28 5.22 -3.15
C GLU A 59 10.79 5.30 -3.37
N LEU A 60 11.59 4.73 -2.48
CA LEU A 60 13.04 4.60 -2.66
C LEU A 60 13.36 3.71 -3.87
N ARG A 61 12.64 2.59 -4.03
CA ARG A 61 12.77 1.68 -5.19
C ARG A 61 12.42 2.41 -6.48
N LYS A 62 11.28 3.09 -6.53
CA LYS A 62 10.88 3.91 -7.69
C LYS A 62 11.92 4.98 -8.01
N TRP A 63 12.48 5.64 -6.99
CA TRP A 63 13.55 6.63 -7.16
C TRP A 63 14.84 6.01 -7.71
N ALA A 64 15.27 4.86 -7.20
CA ALA A 64 16.43 4.13 -7.69
C ALA A 64 16.26 3.69 -9.16
N CYS A 65 15.08 3.17 -9.52
CA CYS A 65 14.74 2.83 -10.92
C CYS A 65 14.76 4.06 -11.83
N ARG A 66 14.22 5.22 -11.40
CA ARG A 66 14.27 6.48 -12.16
C ARG A 66 15.70 6.98 -12.38
N ARG A 67 16.61 6.78 -11.42
CA ARG A 67 18.04 7.11 -11.57
C ARG A 67 18.74 6.18 -12.57
N ARG A 68 18.43 4.88 -12.57
CA ARG A 68 19.03 3.90 -13.50
C ARG A 68 18.51 4.05 -14.93
N ALA A 69 17.28 4.51 -15.14
CA ALA A 69 16.71 4.74 -16.47
C ALA A 69 17.29 5.96 -17.21
N ARG A 70 18.12 6.80 -16.55
CA ARG A 70 18.92 7.85 -17.21
C ARG A 70 20.29 7.33 -17.65
N VAL A 71 20.35 6.17 -18.30
CA VAL A 71 21.50 5.89 -19.16
C VAL A 71 21.36 6.84 -20.35
N PRO A 72 22.32 7.76 -20.58
CA PRO A 72 22.27 8.62 -21.74
C PRO A 72 22.29 7.74 -22.98
N GLU A 73 21.28 7.87 -23.84
CA GLU A 73 21.39 7.41 -25.21
C GLU A 73 22.50 8.24 -25.85
N ALA A 74 23.73 7.73 -25.78
CA ALA A 74 24.86 8.24 -26.53
C ALA A 74 24.53 8.01 -28.00
N ARG A 75 23.87 9.00 -28.61
CA ARG A 75 23.60 9.02 -30.04
C ARG A 75 24.88 9.48 -30.75
N PRO A 76 25.46 8.65 -31.65
CA PRO A 76 26.58 9.05 -32.51
C PRO A 76 26.17 10.07 -33.57
#